data_AF-A0A5C2HNE7-F1
#
_entry.id   AF-A0A5C2HNE7-F1
#
_cell.length_a   1.000
_cell.length_b   1.000
_cell.length_c   1.000
_cell.angle_alpha   90.00
_cell.angle_beta   90.00
_cell.angle_gamma   90.00
#
_symmetry.space_group_name_H-M   'P 1'
#
loop_
_entity.id
_entity.type
_entity.pdbx_description
1 polymer ?
#
loop_
_entity_poly.entity_id
_entity_poly.type
_entity_poly.pdbx_seq_one_letter_code
_entity_poly.pdbx_strand_id
1 'polypeptide(L)'
;MSPTPSNYYSVQVTKVNPYHLDILTIQLESELQLPPKELREGLEHPPYLLPIEFDSLAQVRQICRKIKNHGCKVAVEQHYDFDSLDIDSDTEGDGSEPSPSPWPDRLWRWMRWLIAALIIVAVGVGSWLLLPDDPQEDSTAQPQSSPRAPPQPPPFLSQSDTDLSLSELFTRIDEQQLSITERQNYSEHYQHQAEESMQQMVGFLTFAIAFNPNNYRAWKKLHHTYLTMGMSVKADEADEIVSRFPVVPE
;
A
#
# COMPACT_ATOMS: atom_id res chain seq x y z
N MET A 1 -36.67 2.19 -13.15
CA MET A 1 -35.37 2.84 -12.90
C MET A 1 -34.86 2.24 -11.61
N SER A 2 -33.96 1.27 -11.71
CA SER A 2 -33.40 0.59 -10.53
C SER A 2 -32.44 1.56 -9.83
N PRO A 3 -32.48 1.72 -8.50
CA PRO A 3 -31.49 2.52 -7.79
C PRO A 3 -30.12 1.87 -7.99
N THR A 4 -29.18 2.62 -8.55
CA THR A 4 -27.77 2.21 -8.57
C THR A 4 -27.27 2.15 -7.14
N PRO A 5 -26.56 1.08 -6.72
CA PRO A 5 -26.02 0.98 -5.36
C PRO A 5 -25.07 2.15 -5.10
N SER A 6 -25.39 2.96 -4.10
CA SER A 6 -24.55 4.06 -3.63
C SER A 6 -23.44 3.48 -2.74
N ASN A 7 -22.24 3.41 -3.29
CA ASN A 7 -21.05 3.20 -2.46
C ASN A 7 -20.69 4.54 -1.82
N TYR A 8 -20.66 4.60 -0.50
CA TYR A 8 -20.15 5.76 0.22
C TYR A 8 -18.93 5.41 1.08
N TYR A 9 -18.10 6.41 1.32
CA TYR A 9 -16.88 6.27 2.07
C TYR A 9 -16.94 7.17 3.31
N SER A 10 -16.52 6.63 4.44
CA SER A 10 -16.34 7.38 5.68
C SER A 10 -14.84 7.52 6.00
N VAL A 11 -14.47 8.65 6.55
CA VAL A 11 -13.07 8.99 6.83
C VAL A 11 -12.92 9.27 8.32
N GLN A 12 -12.03 8.51 8.97
CA GLN A 12 -11.76 8.62 10.40
C GLN A 12 -10.32 9.10 10.64
N VAL A 13 -10.17 10.17 11.40
CA VAL A 13 -8.85 10.67 11.82
C VAL A 13 -8.47 9.97 13.12
N THR A 14 -7.44 9.12 13.06
CA THR A 14 -7.03 8.25 14.18
C THR A 14 -5.92 8.84 15.03
N LYS A 15 -5.15 9.80 14.49
CA LYS A 15 -4.12 10.53 15.23
C LYS A 15 -3.95 11.92 14.63
N VAL A 16 -3.99 12.94 15.47
CA VAL A 16 -3.78 14.33 15.07
C VAL A 16 -2.45 14.84 15.61
N ASN A 17 -1.72 15.60 14.81
CA ASN A 17 -0.54 16.33 15.27
C ASN A 17 -1.01 17.66 15.92
N PRO A 18 -0.77 17.88 17.23
CA PRO A 18 -1.27 19.06 17.92
C PRO A 18 -0.74 20.38 17.34
N TYR A 19 0.47 20.38 16.76
CA TYR A 19 1.06 21.57 16.14
C TYR A 19 0.33 22.01 14.86
N HIS A 20 -0.39 21.09 14.21
CA HIS A 20 -1.08 21.36 12.95
C HIS A 20 -2.61 21.33 13.10
N LEU A 21 -3.13 21.24 14.32
CA LEU A 21 -4.56 21.15 14.60
C LEU A 21 -5.32 22.36 14.04
N ASP A 22 -4.87 23.59 14.32
CA ASP A 22 -5.54 24.81 13.88
C ASP A 22 -5.54 24.92 12.34
N ILE A 23 -4.40 24.63 11.71
CA ILE A 23 -4.25 24.70 10.24
C ILE A 23 -5.14 23.65 9.56
N LEU A 24 -5.16 22.43 10.10
CA LEU A 24 -5.97 21.34 9.58
C LEU A 24 -7.46 21.65 9.70
N THR A 25 -7.87 22.21 10.83
CA THR A 25 -9.27 22.61 11.09
C THR A 25 -9.75 23.62 10.05
N ILE A 26 -8.96 24.67 9.78
CA ILE A 26 -9.30 25.72 8.80
C ILE A 26 -9.40 25.13 7.38
N GLN A 27 -8.46 24.25 7.01
CA GLN A 27 -8.49 23.64 5.68
C GLN A 27 -9.70 22.73 5.48
N LEU A 28 -9.97 21.87 6.46
CA LEU A 28 -11.11 20.96 6.40
C LEU A 28 -12.43 21.73 6.46
N GLU A 29 -12.55 22.78 7.27
CA GLU A 29 -13.70 23.69 7.28
C GLU A 29 -13.98 24.24 5.87
N SER A 30 -12.94 24.75 5.19
CA SER A 30 -13.10 25.34 3.85
C SER A 30 -13.53 24.33 2.78
N GLU A 31 -13.14 23.06 2.92
CA GLU A 31 -13.39 22.01 1.92
C GLU A 31 -14.68 21.24 2.21
N LEU A 32 -15.04 21.07 3.48
CA LEU A 32 -16.17 20.28 3.95
C LEU A 32 -17.38 21.12 4.35
N GLN A 33 -17.23 22.45 4.46
CA GLN A 33 -18.29 23.37 4.89
C GLN A 33 -18.89 23.01 6.27
N LEU A 34 -18.08 22.41 7.15
CA LEU A 34 -18.48 22.01 8.49
C LEU A 34 -18.26 23.13 9.51
N PRO A 35 -19.05 23.18 10.61
CA PRO A 35 -18.83 24.16 11.67
C PRO A 35 -17.46 23.95 12.34
N PRO A 36 -16.62 25.01 12.44
CA PRO A 36 -15.23 24.87 12.88
C PRO A 36 -15.10 24.40 14.34
N LYS A 37 -16.09 24.71 15.18
CA LYS A 37 -16.09 24.34 16.60
C LYS A 37 -16.18 22.84 16.80
N GLU A 38 -17.14 22.20 16.14
CA GLU A 38 -17.35 20.75 16.24
C GLU A 38 -16.18 19.98 15.63
N LEU A 39 -15.66 20.47 14.50
CA LEU A 39 -14.52 19.86 13.84
C LEU A 39 -13.27 19.92 14.73
N ARG A 40 -12.99 21.08 15.33
CA ARG A 40 -11.86 21.26 16.24
C ARG A 40 -11.97 20.36 17.47
N GLU A 41 -13.11 20.39 18.15
CA GLU A 41 -13.35 19.58 19.35
C GLU A 41 -13.23 18.08 19.04
N GLY A 42 -13.72 17.65 17.88
CA GLY A 42 -13.54 16.30 17.38
C GLY A 42 -12.07 15.93 17.13
N LEU A 43 -11.32 16.78 16.43
CA LEU A 43 -9.91 16.55 16.11
C LEU A 43 -8.99 16.62 17.34
N GLU A 44 -9.38 17.31 18.41
CA GLU A 44 -8.68 17.30 19.71
C GLU A 44 -8.78 15.94 20.41
N HIS A 45 -9.81 15.14 20.09
CA HIS A 45 -10.09 13.83 20.71
C HIS A 45 -10.17 12.68 19.68
N PRO A 46 -9.04 12.29 19.04
CA PRO A 46 -9.04 11.13 18.16
C PRO A 46 -9.30 9.82 18.94
N PRO A 47 -9.95 8.82 18.33
CA PRO A 47 -10.38 8.77 16.93
C PRO A 47 -11.67 9.56 16.65
N TYR A 48 -11.67 10.38 15.60
CA TYR A 48 -12.81 11.21 15.21
C TYR A 48 -13.27 10.86 13.79
N LEU A 49 -14.55 10.56 13.64
CA LEU A 49 -15.18 10.29 12.35
C LEU A 49 -15.67 11.62 11.75
N LEU A 50 -15.28 11.91 10.51
CA LEU A 50 -15.81 13.08 9.81
C LEU A 50 -17.32 12.90 9.57
N PRO A 51 -18.17 13.89 9.89
CA PRO A 51 -19.63 13.78 9.78
C PRO A 51 -20.13 13.90 8.32
N ILE A 52 -19.30 13.54 7.35
CA ILE A 52 -19.59 13.61 5.92
C ILE A 52 -19.26 12.27 5.29
N GLU A 53 -20.22 11.78 4.52
CA GLU A 53 -20.07 10.64 3.63
C GLU A 53 -19.62 11.14 2.27
N PHE A 54 -18.62 10.46 1.69
CA PHE A 54 -18.10 10.81 0.38
C PHE A 54 -18.59 9.80 -0.66
N ASP A 55 -19.11 10.28 -1.79
CA ASP A 55 -19.53 9.40 -2.90
C ASP A 55 -18.35 9.04 -3.81
N SER A 56 -17.30 9.87 -3.82
CA SER A 56 -16.17 9.75 -4.74
C SER A 56 -14.88 9.40 -4.02
N LEU A 57 -14.31 8.25 -4.38
CA LEU A 57 -13.00 7.81 -3.91
C LEU A 57 -11.88 8.80 -4.27
N ALA A 58 -12.04 9.59 -5.34
CA ALA A 58 -11.08 10.65 -5.68
C ALA A 58 -11.06 11.77 -4.63
N GLN A 59 -12.23 12.19 -4.15
CA GLN A 59 -12.36 13.20 -3.09
C GLN A 59 -11.78 12.68 -1.77
N VAL A 60 -12.10 11.44 -1.40
CA VAL A 60 -11.56 10.78 -0.20
C VAL A 60 -10.03 10.77 -0.23
N ARG A 61 -9.44 10.39 -1.37
CA ARG A 61 -7.97 10.37 -1.54
C ARG A 61 -7.36 11.76 -1.40
N GLN A 62 -8.00 12.79 -1.95
CA GLN A 62 -7.55 14.18 -1.85
C GLN A 62 -7.54 14.65 -0.39
N ILE A 63 -8.64 14.43 0.34
CA ILE A 63 -8.77 14.79 1.76
C ILE A 63 -7.78 14.03 2.62
N CYS A 64 -7.67 12.72 2.43
CA CYS A 64 -6.70 11.89 3.14
C CYS A 64 -5.26 12.36 2.92
N ARG A 65 -4.91 12.77 1.68
CA ARG A 65 -3.59 13.31 1.37
C ARG A 65 -3.33 14.61 2.13
N LYS A 66 -4.30 15.53 2.18
CA LYS A 66 -4.18 16.78 2.94
C LYS A 66 -3.98 16.51 4.43
N ILE A 67 -4.80 15.66 5.04
CA ILE A 67 -4.67 15.31 6.46
C ILE A 67 -3.30 14.66 6.74
N LYS A 68 -2.84 13.76 5.87
CA LYS A 68 -1.51 13.11 5.99
C LYS A 68 -0.35 14.09 5.82
N ASN A 69 -0.46 15.09 4.94
CA ASN A 69 0.57 16.12 4.76
C ASN A 69 0.80 16.94 6.05
N HIS A 70 -0.20 17.01 6.93
CA HIS A 70 -0.09 17.62 8.24
C HIS A 70 0.42 16.66 9.33
N GLY A 71 0.92 15.48 8.97
CA GLY A 71 1.47 14.49 9.92
C GLY A 71 0.40 13.74 10.73
N CYS A 72 -0.85 13.77 10.28
CA CYS A 72 -1.96 13.08 10.93
C CYS A 72 -2.16 11.67 10.32
N LYS A 73 -2.73 10.74 11.10
CA LYS A 73 -3.11 9.40 10.63
C LYS A 73 -4.61 9.33 10.36
N VAL A 74 -4.97 8.64 9.28
CA VAL A 74 -6.34 8.54 8.78
C VAL A 74 -6.64 7.09 8.42
N ALA A 75 -7.82 6.61 8.81
CA ALA A 75 -8.44 5.38 8.35
C ALA A 75 -9.63 5.71 7.44
N VAL A 76 -9.88 4.87 6.44
CA VAL A 76 -10.99 5.03 5.50
C VAL A 76 -11.79 3.74 5.53
N GLU A 77 -13.09 3.84 5.76
CA GLU A 77 -14.02 2.71 5.67
C GLU A 77 -14.91 2.90 4.44
N GLN A 78 -15.13 1.82 3.72
CA GLN A 78 -16.01 1.80 2.54
C GLN A 78 -17.27 1.03 2.93
N HIS A 79 -18.41 1.69 2.80
CA HIS A 79 -19.71 1.10 3.05
C HIS A 79 -20.37 0.76 1.72
N TYR A 80 -20.95 -0.43 1.68
CA TYR A 80 -21.72 -0.92 0.54
C TYR A 80 -23.18 -1.00 1.00
N ASP A 81 -24.05 -0.15 0.47
CA ASP A 81 -25.49 -0.31 0.67
C ASP A 81 -25.95 -1.56 -0.07
N PHE A 82 -26.14 -2.63 0.68
CA PHE A 82 -26.69 -3.90 0.17
C PHE A 82 -28.22 -3.99 0.35
N ASP A 83 -28.87 -2.87 0.65
CA ASP A 83 -30.32 -2.78 0.85
C ASP A 83 -31.04 -2.53 -0.48
N SER A 84 -31.18 -3.57 -1.30
CA SER A 84 -32.31 -3.77 -2.24
C SER A 84 -32.21 -5.09 -3.02
N LEU A 85 -31.79 -6.17 -2.36
CA LEU A 85 -32.26 -7.49 -2.80
C LEU A 85 -33.63 -7.69 -2.16
N ASP A 86 -34.66 -7.16 -2.83
CA ASP A 86 -36.00 -7.72 -2.75
C ASP A 86 -35.88 -9.19 -3.20
N ILE A 87 -35.57 -10.05 -2.23
CA ILE A 87 -35.78 -11.47 -2.37
C ILE A 87 -37.29 -11.61 -2.32
N ASP A 88 -37.93 -11.58 -3.49
CA ASP A 88 -39.27 -12.09 -3.68
C ASP A 88 -39.26 -13.57 -3.27
N SER A 89 -39.51 -13.76 -1.98
CA SER A 89 -39.60 -15.03 -1.27
C SER A 89 -40.97 -15.67 -1.56
N ASP A 90 -41.27 -15.87 -2.84
CA ASP A 90 -42.30 -16.79 -3.28
C ASP A 90 -41.61 -18.06 -3.80
N THR A 91 -41.05 -18.82 -2.87
CA THR A 91 -40.66 -20.21 -3.12
C THR A 91 -41.11 -21.03 -1.92
N GLU A 92 -42.37 -21.47 -1.96
CA GLU A 92 -42.79 -22.69 -1.26
C GLU A 92 -41.92 -23.84 -1.79
N GLY A 93 -40.89 -24.21 -1.03
CA GLY A 93 -39.87 -25.14 -1.47
C GLY A 93 -39.14 -25.80 -0.30
N ASP A 94 -39.84 -26.76 0.29
CA ASP A 94 -39.34 -27.95 0.99
C ASP A 94 -38.31 -27.77 2.13
N GLY A 95 -38.74 -28.15 3.34
CA GLY A 95 -37.95 -28.13 4.56
C GLY A 95 -36.81 -29.15 4.52
N SER A 96 -35.62 -28.68 4.21
CA SER A 96 -34.38 -29.38 4.53
C SER A 96 -33.52 -28.52 5.44
N GLU A 97 -33.65 -28.76 6.75
CA GLU A 97 -32.79 -28.20 7.79
C GLU A 97 -31.30 -28.38 7.43
N PRO A 98 -30.45 -27.34 7.51
CA PRO A 98 -29.02 -27.52 7.39
C PRO A 98 -28.50 -28.31 8.59
N SER A 99 -28.09 -29.55 8.32
CA SER A 99 -27.47 -30.45 9.29
C SER A 99 -26.33 -29.74 10.05
N PRO A 100 -26.41 -29.62 11.38
CA PRO A 100 -25.36 -28.98 12.16
C PRO A 100 -24.06 -29.79 12.06
N SER A 101 -22.97 -29.11 11.72
CA SER A 101 -21.61 -29.63 11.76
C SER A 101 -21.32 -30.26 13.14
N PRO A 102 -20.74 -31.48 13.20
CA PRO A 102 -20.60 -32.26 14.44
C PRO A 102 -19.45 -31.80 15.35
N TRP A 103 -18.85 -30.64 15.08
CA TRP A 103 -17.69 -30.19 15.83
C TRP A 103 -18.15 -29.28 16.98
N PRO A 104 -17.87 -29.63 18.24
CA PRO A 104 -18.30 -28.82 19.36
C PRO A 104 -17.61 -27.46 19.28
N ASP A 105 -18.39 -26.37 19.35
CA ASP A 105 -17.94 -24.95 19.27
C ASP A 105 -16.72 -24.61 20.15
N ARG A 106 -16.45 -25.41 21.17
CA ARG A 106 -15.27 -25.31 22.02
C ARG A 106 -13.97 -25.62 21.26
N LEU A 107 -13.94 -26.62 20.38
CA LEU A 107 -12.76 -26.97 19.58
C LEU A 107 -12.40 -25.84 18.62
N TRP A 108 -13.41 -25.16 18.04
CA TRP A 108 -13.18 -24.05 17.12
C TRP A 108 -12.56 -22.83 17.80
N ARG A 109 -13.00 -22.52 19.04
CA ARG A 109 -12.37 -21.46 19.85
C ARG A 109 -10.93 -21.80 20.22
N TRP A 110 -10.66 -23.04 20.61
CA TRP A 110 -9.29 -23.49 20.93
C TRP A 110 -8.37 -23.45 19.70
N MET A 111 -8.86 -23.85 18.53
CA MET A 111 -8.08 -23.76 17.27
C MET A 111 -7.69 -22.32 16.93
N ARG A 112 -8.58 -21.34 17.13
CA ARG A 112 -8.26 -19.92 16.88
C ARG A 112 -7.12 -19.41 17.77
N TRP A 113 -7.11 -19.79 19.04
CA TRP A 113 -6.03 -19.43 19.96
C TRP A 113 -4.71 -20.12 19.61
N LEU A 114 -4.75 -21.39 19.18
CA LEU A 114 -3.57 -22.14 18.76
C LEU A 114 -2.94 -21.55 17.49
N ILE A 115 -3.77 -21.15 16.51
CA ILE A 115 -3.30 -20.49 15.28
C ILE A 115 -2.71 -19.11 15.60
N ALA A 116 -3.36 -18.31 16.46
CA ALA A 116 -2.82 -17.02 16.87
C ALA A 116 -1.47 -17.17 17.61
N ALA A 117 -1.33 -18.18 18.48
CA ALA A 117 -0.08 -18.46 19.19
C ALA A 117 1.04 -18.90 18.22
N LEU A 118 0.73 -19.73 17.22
CA LEU A 118 1.70 -20.16 16.20
C LEU A 118 2.20 -18.99 15.34
N ILE A 119 1.32 -18.03 15.00
CA ILE A 119 1.71 -16.81 14.26
C ILE A 119 2.67 -15.95 15.10
N ILE A 120 2.39 -15.76 16.40
CA ILE A 120 3.26 -14.98 17.29
C ILE A 120 4.65 -15.62 17.41
N VAL A 121 4.73 -16.95 17.52
CA VAL A 121 6.01 -17.67 17.58
C VAL A 121 6.75 -17.60 16.24
N ALA A 122 6.07 -17.75 15.11
CA ALA A 122 6.69 -17.65 13.78
C ALA A 122 7.29 -16.25 13.51
N VAL A 123 6.57 -15.19 13.91
CA VAL A 123 7.05 -13.81 13.76
C VAL A 123 8.17 -13.50 14.77
N GLY A 124 8.08 -14.03 16.01
CA GLY A 124 9.10 -13.81 17.04
C GLY A 124 10.43 -14.50 16.79
N VAL A 125 10.43 -15.67 16.14
CA VAL A 125 11.66 -16.43 15.81
C VAL A 125 12.30 -15.92 14.52
N GLY A 126 11.51 -15.40 13.57
CA GLY A 126 12.02 -14.81 12.32
C GLY A 126 12.89 -13.56 12.53
N SER A 127 12.62 -12.76 13.58
CA SER A 127 13.40 -11.55 13.89
C SER A 127 14.78 -11.80 14.52
N TRP A 128 15.13 -13.03 14.91
CA TRP A 128 16.43 -13.35 15.54
C TRP A 128 17.45 -14.01 14.61
N LEU A 129 17.07 -14.37 13.38
CA LEU A 129 17.94 -15.08 12.42
C LEU A 129 18.46 -14.22 11.27
N LEU A 130 18.15 -12.92 11.23
CA LEU A 130 18.69 -11.97 10.26
C LEU A 130 19.67 -11.02 10.96
N LEU A 131 20.82 -11.57 11.35
CA LEU A 131 22.02 -10.78 11.58
C LEU A 131 22.81 -10.81 10.25
N PRO A 132 22.96 -9.68 9.53
CA PRO A 132 23.82 -9.65 8.36
C PRO A 132 25.29 -9.71 8.83
N ASP A 133 26.01 -10.74 8.38
CA ASP A 133 27.47 -10.77 8.43
C ASP A 133 28.03 -9.62 7.58
N ASP A 134 28.97 -8.87 8.15
CA ASP A 134 29.72 -7.78 7.50
C ASP A 134 30.30 -8.21 6.14
N PRO A 135 30.20 -7.39 5.08
CA PRO A 135 30.91 -7.66 3.85
C PRO A 135 32.38 -7.28 4.00
N GLN A 136 33.23 -8.29 3.93
CA GLN A 136 34.67 -8.20 3.78
C GLN A 136 35.02 -7.39 2.51
N GLU A 137 35.67 -6.24 2.69
CA GLU A 137 36.38 -5.54 1.63
C GLU A 137 37.46 -6.47 1.07
N ASP A 138 37.38 -6.79 -0.23
CA ASP A 138 38.56 -7.21 -0.96
C ASP A 138 38.61 -6.56 -2.34
N SER A 139 39.79 -6.01 -2.59
CA SER A 139 40.14 -5.12 -3.70
C SER A 139 40.30 -5.87 -5.03
N THR A 140 40.43 -5.04 -6.07
CA THR A 140 41.09 -5.32 -7.37
C THR A 140 40.23 -5.84 -8.52
N ALA A 141 39.67 -4.89 -9.29
CA ALA A 141 39.54 -5.06 -10.74
C ALA A 141 39.71 -3.70 -11.46
N GLN A 142 40.80 -3.59 -12.21
CA GLN A 142 41.10 -2.50 -13.15
C GLN A 142 39.99 -2.29 -14.18
N PRO A 143 39.68 -1.04 -14.57
CA PRO A 143 38.89 -0.77 -15.77
C PRO A 143 39.77 -0.93 -17.02
N GLN A 144 39.42 -1.89 -17.87
CA GLN A 144 39.95 -1.99 -19.23
C GLN A 144 39.41 -0.85 -20.09
N SER A 145 40.35 -0.08 -20.63
CA SER A 145 40.19 0.99 -21.59
C SER A 145 39.74 0.46 -22.96
N SER A 146 38.69 1.05 -23.51
CA SER A 146 38.46 1.10 -24.96
C SER A 146 38.31 2.56 -25.40
N PRO A 147 38.89 2.96 -26.54
CA PRO A 147 38.97 4.36 -26.94
C PRO A 147 37.63 4.78 -27.55
N ARG A 148 36.82 5.52 -26.79
CA ARG A 148 35.64 6.20 -27.31
C ARG A 148 36.06 7.57 -27.83
N ALA A 149 35.67 7.86 -29.08
CA ALA A 149 35.98 9.08 -29.82
C ALA A 149 35.77 10.36 -28.99
N PRO A 150 36.56 11.42 -29.23
CA PRO A 150 36.41 12.68 -28.51
C PRO A 150 34.99 13.25 -28.75
N PRO A 151 34.26 13.65 -27.69
CA PRO A 151 33.01 14.36 -27.87
C PRO A 151 33.30 15.70 -28.54
N GLN A 152 32.55 16.00 -29.60
CA GLN A 152 32.58 17.30 -30.25
C GLN A 152 32.33 18.41 -29.22
N PRO A 153 33.07 19.53 -29.28
CA PRO A 153 32.78 20.68 -28.43
C PRO A 153 31.39 21.24 -28.77
N PRO A 154 30.59 21.65 -27.77
CA PRO A 154 29.32 22.31 -28.02
C PRO A 154 29.53 23.61 -28.80
N PRO A 155 28.53 24.06 -29.59
CA PRO A 155 28.63 25.29 -30.35
C PRO A 155 28.86 26.46 -29.38
N PHE A 156 29.87 27.27 -29.70
CA PHE A 156 30.24 28.49 -29.00
C PHE A 156 28.99 29.31 -28.64
N LEU A 157 28.68 29.35 -27.34
CA LEU A 157 27.86 30.42 -26.78
C LEU A 157 28.73 31.67 -26.71
N SER A 158 28.20 32.74 -27.30
CA SER A 158 28.80 34.06 -27.40
C SER A 158 29.41 34.53 -26.08
N GLN A 159 30.56 35.16 -26.24
CA GLN A 159 31.32 35.89 -25.23
C GLN A 159 30.47 36.99 -24.59
N SER A 160 30.01 36.76 -23.36
CA SER A 160 29.86 37.78 -22.32
C SER A 160 29.54 37.08 -21.00
N ASP A 161 30.27 37.44 -19.94
CA ASP A 161 30.08 37.07 -18.53
C ASP A 161 30.84 35.82 -18.03
N THR A 162 32.17 35.92 -17.95
CA THR A 162 33.00 35.05 -17.11
C THR A 162 33.68 35.86 -16.01
N ASP A 163 33.06 35.87 -14.83
CA ASP A 163 33.73 36.00 -13.53
C ASP A 163 32.90 35.17 -12.53
N LEU A 164 32.87 33.85 -12.74
CA LEU A 164 32.43 32.89 -11.72
C LEU A 164 33.70 32.22 -11.21
N SER A 165 33.94 32.37 -9.90
CA SER A 165 35.14 31.85 -9.25
C SER A 165 35.20 30.32 -9.37
N LEU A 166 36.39 29.74 -9.49
CA LEU A 166 36.58 28.27 -9.46
C LEU A 166 35.91 27.63 -8.23
N SER A 167 35.85 28.36 -7.11
CA SER A 167 35.11 27.94 -5.90
C SER A 167 33.61 27.78 -6.12
N GLU A 168 32.97 28.65 -6.91
CA GLU A 168 31.54 28.58 -7.25
C GLU A 168 31.27 27.42 -8.22
N LEU A 169 32.20 27.14 -9.13
CA LEU A 169 32.11 25.98 -10.02
C LEU A 169 32.21 24.66 -9.24
N PHE A 170 33.13 24.56 -8.28
CA PHE A 170 33.26 23.37 -7.43
C PHE A 170 32.04 23.18 -6.52
N THR A 171 31.52 24.24 -5.90
CA THR A 171 30.29 24.14 -5.08
C THR A 171 29.08 23.70 -5.91
N ARG A 172 28.94 24.17 -7.15
CA ARG A 172 27.83 23.77 -8.03
C ARG A 172 27.92 22.30 -8.46
N ILE A 173 29.12 21.77 -8.65
CA ILE A 173 29.35 20.35 -8.98
C ILE A 173 29.05 19.47 -7.76
N ASP A 174 29.50 19.86 -6.56
CA ASP A 174 29.21 19.15 -5.32
C ASP A 174 27.71 19.14 -4.99
N GLU A 175 27.00 20.26 -5.16
CA GLU A 175 25.54 20.33 -5.00
C GLU A 175 24.80 19.43 -6.02
N GLN A 176 25.25 19.38 -7.27
CA GLN A 176 24.66 18.48 -8.26
C GLN A 176 24.89 17.01 -7.91
N GLN A 177 26.10 16.64 -7.48
CA GLN A 177 26.43 15.28 -7.05
C GLN A 177 25.62 14.87 -5.82
N LEU A 178 25.46 15.76 -4.83
CA LEU A 178 24.59 15.53 -3.67
C LEU A 178 23.14 15.28 -4.10
N SER A 179 22.62 16.08 -5.04
CA SER A 179 21.23 15.93 -5.52
C SER A 179 20.97 14.62 -6.27
N ILE A 180 21.98 14.10 -6.98
CA ILE A 180 21.90 12.81 -7.69
C ILE A 180 21.92 11.68 -6.66
N THR A 181 22.80 11.76 -5.66
CA THR A 181 22.94 10.77 -4.60
C THR A 181 21.69 10.73 -3.71
N GLU A 182 21.13 11.88 -3.34
CA GLU A 182 19.87 11.95 -2.61
C GLU A 182 18.70 11.35 -3.42
N ARG A 183 18.61 11.64 -4.73
CA ARG A 183 17.58 11.03 -5.59
C ARG A 183 17.72 9.51 -5.68
N GLN A 184 18.95 8.99 -5.70
CA GLN A 184 19.22 7.56 -5.69
C GLN A 184 18.78 6.92 -4.37
N ASN A 185 19.20 7.49 -3.22
CA ASN A 185 18.79 7.02 -1.90
C ASN A 185 17.27 7.07 -1.69
N TYR A 186 16.60 8.14 -2.15
CA TYR A 186 15.14 8.21 -2.12
C TYR A 186 14.51 7.09 -2.96
N SER A 187 15.03 6.85 -4.18
CA SER A 187 14.48 5.81 -5.05
C SER A 187 14.67 4.40 -4.49
N GLU A 188 15.81 4.12 -3.85
CA GLU A 188 16.09 2.84 -3.20
C GLU A 188 15.18 2.62 -1.99
N HIS A 189 14.96 3.65 -1.17
CA HIS A 189 14.08 3.53 -0.01
C HIS A 189 12.62 3.22 -0.41
N TYR A 190 12.13 3.84 -1.49
CA TYR A 190 10.79 3.54 -2.02
C TYR A 190 10.71 2.14 -2.64
N GLN A 191 11.78 1.67 -3.29
CA GLN A 191 11.85 0.30 -3.80
C GLN A 191 11.82 -0.73 -2.66
N HIS A 192 12.61 -0.53 -1.61
CA HIS A 192 12.63 -1.43 -0.46
C HIS A 192 11.26 -1.52 0.23
N GLN A 193 10.58 -0.38 0.41
CA GLN A 193 9.23 -0.37 0.99
C GLN A 193 8.20 -1.07 0.09
N ALA A 194 8.32 -0.90 -1.24
CA ALA A 194 7.46 -1.59 -2.19
C ALA A 194 7.69 -3.11 -2.15
N GLU A 195 8.93 -3.56 -2.11
CA GLU A 195 9.30 -4.97 -1.99
C GLU A 195 8.77 -5.61 -0.71
N GLU A 196 8.95 -4.96 0.44
CA GLU A 196 8.40 -5.42 1.72
C GLU A 196 6.88 -5.57 1.66
N SER A 197 6.19 -4.58 1.08
CA SER A 197 4.73 -4.62 0.96
C SER A 197 4.25 -5.76 0.04
N MET A 198 5.00 -6.02 -1.05
CA MET A 198 4.73 -7.12 -1.96
C MET A 198 4.99 -8.48 -1.30
N GLN A 199 6.03 -8.62 -0.48
CA GLN A 199 6.29 -9.84 0.28
C GLN A 199 5.17 -10.14 1.29
N GLN A 200 4.69 -9.12 2.02
CA GLN A 200 3.55 -9.27 2.93
C GLN A 200 2.28 -9.71 2.19
N MET A 201 2.03 -9.13 1.01
CA MET A 201 0.90 -9.49 0.16
C MET A 201 0.99 -10.94 -0.34
N VAL A 202 2.18 -11.41 -0.76
CA VAL A 202 2.40 -12.81 -1.11
C VAL A 202 2.08 -13.73 0.08
N GLY A 203 2.55 -13.39 1.28
CA GLY A 203 2.24 -14.13 2.51
C GLY A 203 0.73 -14.23 2.79
N PHE A 204 0.01 -13.12 2.65
CA PHE A 204 -1.45 -13.11 2.82
C PHE A 204 -2.17 -13.96 1.76
N LEU A 205 -1.77 -13.83 0.49
CA LEU A 205 -2.41 -14.56 -0.61
C LEU A 205 -2.16 -16.06 -0.52
N THR A 206 -0.93 -16.47 -0.22
CA THR A 206 -0.58 -17.87 0.02
C THR A 206 -1.34 -18.46 1.21
N PHE A 207 -1.49 -17.70 2.29
CA PHE A 207 -2.34 -18.10 3.41
C PHE A 207 -3.80 -18.24 2.98
N ALA A 208 -4.37 -17.26 2.28
CA ALA A 208 -5.75 -17.30 1.80
C ALA A 208 -6.01 -18.52 0.88
N ILE A 209 -5.04 -18.87 0.04
CA ILE A 209 -5.06 -20.05 -0.82
C ILE A 209 -5.00 -21.34 0.00
N ALA A 210 -4.20 -21.40 1.07
CA ALA A 210 -4.15 -22.58 1.94
C ALA A 210 -5.51 -22.88 2.60
N PHE A 211 -6.30 -21.83 2.92
CA PHE A 211 -7.65 -21.98 3.48
C PHE A 211 -8.72 -22.23 2.42
N ASN A 212 -8.55 -21.68 1.22
CA ASN A 212 -9.44 -21.92 0.08
C ASN A 212 -8.61 -22.12 -1.19
N PRO A 213 -8.19 -23.37 -1.48
CA PRO A 213 -7.36 -23.69 -2.64
C PRO A 213 -8.05 -23.36 -3.97
N ASN A 214 -9.39 -23.27 -3.96
CA ASN A 214 -10.20 -22.99 -5.13
C ASN A 214 -10.44 -21.49 -5.37
N ASN A 215 -9.77 -20.61 -4.62
CA ASN A 215 -9.92 -19.17 -4.76
C ASN A 215 -9.16 -18.65 -6.00
N TYR A 216 -9.82 -18.69 -7.15
CA TYR A 216 -9.30 -18.20 -8.43
C TYR A 216 -8.75 -16.75 -8.35
N ARG A 217 -9.45 -15.86 -7.64
CA ARG A 217 -9.02 -14.44 -7.50
C ARG A 217 -7.72 -14.32 -6.73
N ALA A 218 -7.55 -15.12 -5.67
CA ALA A 218 -6.29 -15.14 -4.91
C ALA A 218 -5.13 -15.67 -5.74
N TRP A 219 -5.33 -16.75 -6.49
CA TRP A 219 -4.33 -17.30 -7.41
C TRP A 219 -3.94 -16.33 -8.52
N LYS A 220 -4.90 -15.69 -9.17
CA LYS A 220 -4.65 -14.68 -10.22
C LYS A 220 -3.87 -13.48 -9.68
N LYS A 221 -4.21 -13.02 -8.47
CA LYS A 221 -3.50 -11.91 -7.82
C LYS A 221 -2.09 -12.31 -7.37
N LEU A 222 -1.90 -13.56 -6.95
CA LEU A 222 -0.59 -14.12 -6.61
C LEU A 222 0.32 -14.21 -7.84
N HIS A 223 -0.21 -14.71 -8.97
CA HIS A 223 0.49 -14.74 -10.25
C HIS A 223 1.03 -13.34 -10.65
N HIS A 224 0.16 -12.33 -10.65
CA HIS A 224 0.55 -10.96 -10.99
C HIS A 224 1.62 -10.38 -10.03
N THR A 225 1.52 -10.72 -8.74
CA THR A 225 2.50 -10.28 -7.75
C THR A 225 3.86 -10.93 -8.01
N TYR A 226 3.92 -12.22 -8.34
CA TYR A 226 5.17 -12.90 -8.70
C TYR A 226 5.81 -12.33 -9.96
N LEU A 227 5.03 -12.00 -10.99
CA LEU A 227 5.55 -11.31 -12.18
C LEU A 227 6.16 -9.95 -11.84
N THR A 228 5.50 -9.19 -10.96
CA THR A 228 5.97 -7.86 -10.55
C THR A 228 7.27 -7.95 -9.75
N MET A 229 7.47 -9.03 -9.00
CA MET A 229 8.70 -9.32 -8.25
C MET A 229 9.79 -10.02 -9.10
N GLY A 230 9.56 -10.23 -10.40
CA GLY A 230 10.49 -10.94 -11.28
C GLY A 230 10.64 -12.44 -11.00
N MET A 231 9.72 -13.03 -10.22
CA MET A 231 9.73 -14.46 -9.87
C MET A 231 8.98 -15.29 -10.92
N SER A 232 9.51 -15.34 -12.15
CA SER A 232 8.84 -15.98 -13.30
C SER A 232 8.46 -17.45 -13.06
N VAL A 233 9.34 -18.24 -12.45
CA VAL A 233 9.07 -19.67 -12.18
C VAL A 233 7.84 -19.86 -11.29
N LYS A 234 7.70 -19.06 -10.24
CA LYS A 234 6.54 -19.11 -9.33
C LYS A 234 5.28 -18.54 -9.97
N ALA A 235 5.45 -17.59 -10.88
CA ALA A 235 4.35 -17.06 -11.66
C ALA A 235 3.78 -18.17 -12.56
N ASP A 236 4.62 -18.91 -13.27
CA ASP A 236 4.21 -20.02 -14.15
C ASP A 236 3.47 -21.12 -13.37
N GLU A 237 3.95 -21.47 -12.17
CA GLU A 237 3.25 -22.43 -11.28
C GLU A 237 1.85 -21.94 -10.87
N ALA A 238 1.71 -20.65 -10.56
CA ALA A 238 0.42 -20.06 -10.22
C ALA A 238 -0.51 -20.04 -11.44
N ASP A 239 0.01 -19.73 -12.63
CA ASP A 239 -0.77 -19.68 -13.87
C ASP A 239 -1.27 -21.08 -14.29
N GLU A 240 -0.45 -22.11 -14.10
CA GLU A 240 -0.86 -23.50 -14.34
C GLU A 240 -2.09 -23.86 -13.48
N ILE A 241 -2.12 -23.41 -12.22
CA ILE A 241 -3.25 -23.64 -11.32
C ILE A 241 -4.46 -22.79 -11.71
N VAL A 242 -4.25 -21.53 -12.10
CA VAL A 242 -5.29 -20.63 -12.63
C VAL A 242 -5.97 -21.23 -13.86
N SER A 243 -5.19 -21.84 -14.77
CA SER A 243 -5.69 -22.46 -16.01
C SER A 243 -6.59 -23.68 -15.78
N ARG A 244 -6.49 -24.30 -14.60
CA ARG A 244 -7.32 -25.46 -14.21
C ARG A 244 -8.72 -25.04 -13.72
N PHE A 245 -8.95 -23.76 -13.44
CA PHE A 245 -10.29 -23.29 -13.09
C PHE A 245 -11.16 -23.14 -14.33
N PRO A 246 -12.40 -23.64 -14.31
CA PRO A 246 -13.34 -23.37 -15.38
C PRO A 246 -13.58 -21.85 -15.43
N VAL A 247 -13.33 -21.25 -16.59
CA VAL A 247 -13.62 -19.83 -16.83
C VAL A 247 -15.14 -19.67 -16.72
N VAL A 248 -15.61 -19.25 -15.55
CA VAL A 248 -16.99 -18.77 -15.40
C VAL A 248 -17.01 -17.37 -16.00
N PRO A 249 -17.70 -17.15 -17.14
CA PRO A 249 -17.83 -15.80 -17.67
C PRO A 249 -18.52 -14.91 -16.62
N GLU A 250 -17.84 -13.84 -16.21
CA GLU A 250 -18.39 -12.76 -15.37
C GLU A 250 -19.47 -11.97 -16.12
#